data_AF-A0A2V6IWC1-F1
#
_entry.id   AF-A0A2V6IWC1-F1
#
_cell.length_a   1.000
_cell.length_b   1.000
_cell.length_c   1.000
_cell.angle_alpha   90.00
_cell.angle_beta   90.00
_cell.angle_gamma   90.00
#
_symmetry.space_group_name_H-M   'P 1'
#
loop_
_entity.id
_entity.type
_entity.pdbx_description
1 polymer ?
#
loop_
_entity_poly.entity_id
_entity_poly.type
_entity_poly.pdbx_seq_one_letter_code
_entity_poly.pdbx_strand_id
1 'polypeptide(L)'
;MNHERRAARECYVACEHNQKSEMKFTTISIVLAGAAIFVLASVMRSQSAAAEPTAESKQLEIDSANRLFQAGKFAEAGKLYSQIVVQNPKDYSAILQLGRIALLSNRLGDTKEWLEKAISLRPGDADAKIMLAQAFYRRDDFQKAAAALSGVDVSSNKLIREQYPTLNVAMLESFKGQTPYELKGNGTSTRVKFVKTDPLPLVNVRINGGKEVTFFIDTGGSEVTLDTDFAKELGVPEFGAVQGTFSGGQHTEVRLGRIESLALGDWTVKNVPTAMLPLRQLSEGFGVKQIDGIIGTTLFYHFLTTMDYPHGGLVLRRKDAKSLEEFKTQSSGKRVTVPMWMASDHFMVGWGRVETLPPTLLFVDTGLMGAGVKLAESVINEAGIKLEQNKATKGAGGGGTLKIVPYTVHQLSFGDIKEENVPGLYDGPFPWEYMFGFYLAGMVGHDFFKPYAVTFDFQNMQIFLQ
;
A
#
# COMPACT_ATOMS: atom_id res chain seq x y z
N MET A 1 10.07 -31.14 -14.65
CA MET A 1 10.01 -30.02 -13.70
C MET A 1 10.84 -30.27 -12.42
N ASN A 2 12.03 -30.89 -12.54
CA ASN A 2 12.88 -31.28 -11.41
C ASN A 2 14.39 -30.99 -11.63
N HIS A 3 14.75 -30.21 -12.65
CA HIS A 3 16.16 -29.90 -12.96
C HIS A 3 16.57 -28.44 -12.68
N GLU A 4 15.64 -27.50 -12.57
CA GLU A 4 15.96 -26.10 -12.23
C GLU A 4 16.12 -25.84 -10.72
N ARG A 5 15.68 -26.76 -9.85
CA ARG A 5 15.79 -26.60 -8.38
C ARG A 5 17.16 -27.00 -7.79
N ARG A 6 18.07 -27.58 -8.59
CA ARG A 6 19.39 -28.04 -8.10
C ARG A 6 20.49 -26.99 -8.29
N ALA A 7 20.36 -26.09 -9.26
CA ALA A 7 21.37 -25.07 -9.57
C ALA A 7 21.41 -23.90 -8.56
N ALA A 8 20.32 -23.63 -7.83
CA ALA A 8 20.27 -22.56 -6.84
C ALA A 8 20.93 -22.91 -5.48
N ARG A 9 21.26 -24.19 -5.23
CA ARG A 9 21.82 -24.66 -3.95
C ARG A 9 23.35 -24.62 -3.87
N GLU A 10 24.06 -24.53 -5.00
CA GLU A 10 25.53 -24.60 -5.02
C GLU A 10 26.22 -23.23 -4.98
N CYS A 11 25.51 -22.12 -5.26
CA CYS A 11 26.09 -20.77 -5.20
C CYS A 11 26.18 -20.16 -3.78
N TYR A 12 25.51 -20.73 -2.77
CA TYR A 12 25.41 -20.11 -1.44
C TYR A 12 26.51 -20.57 -0.45
N VAL A 13 27.29 -21.61 -0.76
CA VAL A 13 28.30 -22.18 0.16
C VAL A 13 29.74 -21.77 -0.20
N ALA A 14 29.98 -21.12 -1.35
CA ALA A 14 31.33 -20.82 -1.84
C ALA A 14 31.89 -19.42 -1.47
N CYS A 15 31.16 -18.59 -0.72
CA CYS A 15 31.57 -17.19 -0.45
C CYS A 15 32.17 -16.95 0.95
N GLU A 16 32.37 -17.97 1.79
CA GLU A 16 32.79 -17.76 3.19
C GLU A 16 34.18 -18.26 3.57
N HIS A 17 35.06 -18.57 2.62
CA HIS A 17 36.45 -18.98 2.91
C HIS A 17 37.46 -18.35 1.94
N ASN A 18 37.84 -17.08 2.16
CA ASN A 18 39.24 -16.65 1.97
C ASN A 18 39.46 -15.19 2.39
N GLN A 19 39.86 -14.99 3.64
CA GLN A 19 40.59 -13.76 4.00
C GLN A 19 41.44 -14.03 5.23
N LYS A 20 42.72 -14.35 5.01
CA LYS A 20 43.84 -14.15 5.93
C LYS A 20 45.14 -14.65 5.28
N SER A 21 45.99 -13.75 4.84
CA SER A 21 47.43 -13.99 4.84
C SER A 21 48.19 -12.67 5.06
N GLU A 22 48.87 -12.63 6.20
CA GLU A 22 49.82 -11.60 6.61
C GLU A 22 51.10 -11.71 5.76
N MET A 23 51.62 -10.58 5.28
CA MET A 23 52.95 -10.51 4.65
C MET A 23 53.97 -9.96 5.65
N LYS A 24 54.93 -10.82 6.03
CA LYS A 24 56.14 -10.44 6.77
C LYS A 24 57.21 -9.90 5.81
N PHE A 25 57.80 -8.76 6.15
CA PHE A 25 59.07 -8.29 5.59
C PHE A 25 60.24 -9.10 6.18
N THR A 26 61.26 -9.46 5.38
CA THR A 26 62.70 -9.25 5.63
C THR A 26 63.56 -9.71 4.42
N THR A 27 64.33 -8.76 3.89
CA THR A 27 65.64 -8.71 3.20
C THR A 27 66.39 -10.00 2.81
N ILE A 28 66.98 -10.06 1.59
CA ILE A 28 68.45 -10.11 1.31
C ILE A 28 68.81 -10.29 -0.19
N SER A 29 69.68 -9.36 -0.61
CA SER A 29 70.79 -9.38 -1.59
C SER A 29 70.66 -9.42 -3.13
N ILE A 30 71.37 -8.42 -3.67
CA ILE A 30 71.74 -8.03 -5.03
C ILE A 30 72.80 -8.97 -5.65
N VAL A 31 72.70 -9.23 -6.95
CA VAL A 31 73.87 -9.38 -7.84
C VAL A 31 73.62 -8.60 -9.15
N LEU A 32 74.58 -7.75 -9.49
CA LEU A 32 74.64 -6.83 -10.64
C LEU A 32 75.31 -7.47 -11.86
N ALA A 33 74.73 -7.25 -13.04
CA ALA A 33 75.40 -7.04 -14.33
C ALA A 33 74.30 -6.55 -15.31
N GLY A 34 74.33 -5.42 -16.00
CA GLY A 34 75.41 -4.54 -16.41
C GLY A 34 75.17 -4.21 -17.89
N ALA A 35 74.39 -3.17 -18.20
CA ALA A 35 74.40 -2.49 -19.51
C ALA A 35 73.56 -1.19 -19.46
N ALA A 36 74.20 -0.07 -19.75
CA ALA A 36 73.61 1.25 -19.84
C ALA A 36 72.85 1.44 -21.16
N ILE A 37 71.59 1.90 -21.12
CA ILE A 37 70.89 2.50 -22.27
C ILE A 37 70.09 3.72 -21.78
N PHE A 38 70.20 4.78 -22.58
CA PHE A 38 69.68 6.13 -22.44
C PHE A 38 68.23 6.26 -21.96
N VAL A 39 68.01 7.26 -21.10
CA VAL A 39 66.71 7.80 -20.69
C VAL A 39 66.04 8.50 -21.87
N LEU A 40 64.90 7.95 -22.34
CA LEU A 40 63.86 8.73 -23.02
C LEU A 40 62.61 8.67 -22.14
N ALA A 41 62.34 9.76 -21.44
CA ALA A 41 61.10 9.94 -20.68
C ALA A 41 59.94 10.22 -21.66
N SER A 42 59.22 9.17 -22.06
CA SER A 42 57.88 9.32 -22.61
C SER A 42 56.87 9.34 -21.47
N VAL A 43 56.33 10.52 -21.17
CA VAL A 43 55.15 10.67 -20.30
C VAL A 43 53.96 10.07 -21.04
N MET A 44 53.69 8.77 -20.83
CA MET A 44 52.39 8.20 -21.17
C MET A 44 51.37 8.69 -20.16
N ARG A 45 50.66 9.75 -20.53
CA ARG A 45 49.41 10.16 -19.91
C ARG A 45 48.41 9.04 -20.20
N SER A 46 48.15 8.15 -19.24
CA SER A 46 47.03 7.22 -19.33
C SER A 46 45.74 8.05 -19.28
N GLN A 47 45.18 8.32 -20.47
CA GLN A 47 43.78 8.69 -20.56
C GLN A 47 42.99 7.46 -20.12
N SER A 48 42.51 7.45 -18.87
CA SER A 48 41.39 6.61 -18.50
C SER A 48 40.16 7.17 -19.20
N ALA A 49 39.95 6.77 -20.45
CA ALA A 49 38.63 6.88 -21.05
C ALA A 49 37.70 6.03 -20.17
N ALA A 50 36.75 6.69 -19.49
CA ALA A 50 35.65 5.98 -18.84
C ALA A 50 34.94 5.19 -19.93
N ALA A 51 35.11 3.87 -19.94
CA ALA A 51 34.45 3.01 -20.90
C ALA A 51 32.93 3.18 -20.71
N GLU A 52 32.22 3.49 -21.79
CA GLU A 52 30.76 3.53 -21.75
C GLU A 52 30.22 2.18 -21.29
N PRO A 53 29.23 2.14 -20.36
CA PRO A 53 28.66 0.89 -19.90
C PRO A 53 28.09 0.10 -21.09
N THR A 54 28.47 -1.16 -21.21
CA THR A 54 27.97 -2.08 -22.25
C THR A 54 26.45 -2.28 -22.10
N ALA A 55 25.75 -2.62 -23.18
CA ALA A 55 24.31 -2.88 -23.13
C ALA A 55 23.92 -3.95 -22.09
N GLU A 56 24.78 -4.95 -21.92
CA GLU A 56 24.64 -6.02 -20.90
C GLU A 56 24.76 -5.48 -19.47
N SER A 57 25.74 -4.60 -19.20
CA SER A 57 25.88 -3.97 -17.87
C SER A 57 24.67 -3.10 -17.52
N LYS A 58 24.10 -2.38 -18.49
CA LYS A 58 22.89 -1.56 -18.32
C LYS A 58 21.66 -2.40 -17.97
N GLN A 59 21.49 -3.55 -18.62
CA GLN A 59 20.38 -4.45 -18.35
C GLN A 59 20.48 -5.04 -16.93
N LEU A 60 21.68 -5.43 -16.49
CA LEU A 60 21.93 -5.96 -15.14
C LEU A 60 21.61 -4.95 -14.03
N GLU A 61 21.88 -3.66 -14.25
CA GLU A 61 21.53 -2.58 -13.32
C GLU A 61 20.00 -2.41 -13.20
N ILE A 62 19.28 -2.38 -14.32
CA ILE A 62 17.82 -2.31 -14.34
C ILE A 62 17.20 -3.52 -13.64
N ASP A 63 17.68 -4.73 -13.92
CA ASP A 63 17.16 -5.95 -13.30
C ASP A 63 17.39 -5.97 -11.79
N SER A 64 18.51 -5.41 -11.33
CA SER A 64 18.81 -5.24 -9.90
C SER A 64 17.84 -4.27 -9.23
N ALA A 65 17.56 -3.12 -9.87
CA ALA A 65 16.58 -2.15 -9.39
C ALA A 65 15.16 -2.76 -9.35
N ASN A 66 14.78 -3.51 -10.38
CA ASN A 66 13.49 -4.20 -10.46
C ASN A 66 13.33 -5.25 -9.35
N ARG A 67 14.37 -6.05 -9.06
CA ARG A 67 14.33 -7.02 -7.95
C ARG A 67 14.16 -6.34 -6.59
N LEU A 68 14.83 -5.20 -6.36
CA LEU A 68 14.64 -4.43 -5.13
C LEU A 68 13.21 -3.88 -5.03
N PHE A 69 12.65 -3.37 -6.13
CA PHE A 69 11.26 -2.91 -6.17
C PHE A 69 10.29 -4.06 -5.88
N GLN A 70 10.47 -5.20 -6.54
CA GLN A 70 9.64 -6.40 -6.35
C GLN A 70 9.70 -6.91 -4.90
N ALA A 71 10.85 -6.79 -4.25
CA ALA A 71 11.03 -7.13 -2.85
C ALA A 71 10.49 -6.05 -1.88
N GLY A 72 9.83 -4.99 -2.36
CA GLY A 72 9.31 -3.90 -1.51
C GLY A 72 10.36 -2.92 -0.99
N LYS A 73 11.63 -3.06 -1.40
CA LYS A 73 12.75 -2.20 -0.99
C LYS A 73 12.79 -0.91 -1.81
N PHE A 74 11.71 -0.14 -1.74
CA PHE A 74 11.47 1.01 -2.63
C PHE A 74 12.55 2.09 -2.55
N ALA A 75 13.10 2.36 -1.36
CA ALA A 75 14.17 3.34 -1.19
C ALA A 75 15.48 2.91 -1.87
N GLU A 76 15.85 1.63 -1.77
CA GLU A 76 17.04 1.08 -2.43
C GLU A 76 16.84 1.03 -3.95
N ALA A 77 15.66 0.58 -4.41
CA ALA A 77 15.30 0.58 -5.82
C ALA A 77 15.35 2.00 -6.42
N GLY A 78 14.80 2.99 -5.71
CA GLY A 78 14.81 4.40 -6.14
C GLY A 78 16.22 4.97 -6.31
N LYS A 79 17.18 4.57 -5.47
CA LYS A 79 18.59 4.97 -5.62
C LYS A 79 19.18 4.43 -6.93
N LEU A 80 18.95 3.16 -7.25
CA LEU A 80 19.44 2.56 -8.50
C LEU A 80 18.75 3.16 -9.73
N TYR A 81 17.43 3.34 -9.72
CA TYR A 81 16.74 4.00 -10.83
C TYR A 81 17.23 5.44 -11.03
N SER A 82 17.53 6.17 -9.95
CA SER A 82 18.10 7.52 -10.05
C SER A 82 19.46 7.50 -10.74
N GLN A 83 20.33 6.53 -10.42
CA GLN A 83 21.62 6.35 -11.09
C GLN A 83 21.45 6.05 -12.58
N ILE A 84 20.51 5.16 -12.92
CA ILE A 84 20.18 4.84 -14.32
C ILE A 84 19.73 6.10 -15.08
N VAL A 85 18.89 6.95 -14.47
CA VAL A 85 18.44 8.20 -15.09
C VAL A 85 19.58 9.23 -15.22
N VAL A 86 20.54 9.27 -14.30
CA VAL A 86 21.73 10.13 -14.42
C VAL A 86 22.58 9.69 -15.62
N GLN A 87 22.76 8.39 -15.83
CA GLN A 87 23.52 7.86 -16.96
C GLN A 87 22.76 7.98 -18.29
N ASN A 88 21.43 7.76 -18.27
CA ASN A 88 20.54 7.87 -19.41
C ASN A 88 19.28 8.68 -19.04
N PRO A 89 19.30 10.02 -19.25
CA PRO A 89 18.19 10.90 -18.89
C PRO A 89 16.87 10.64 -19.62
N LYS A 90 16.87 9.77 -20.64
CA LYS A 90 15.68 9.36 -21.42
C LYS A 90 15.28 7.91 -21.17
N ASP A 91 15.83 7.24 -20.15
CA ASP A 91 15.41 5.90 -19.77
C ASP A 91 13.98 5.91 -19.23
N TYR A 92 13.03 5.53 -20.08
CA TYR A 92 11.61 5.57 -19.75
C TYR A 92 11.26 4.66 -18.55
N SER A 93 11.86 3.47 -18.49
CA SER A 93 11.54 2.48 -17.46
C SER A 93 11.95 3.00 -16.08
N ALA A 94 13.17 3.51 -15.94
CA ALA A 94 13.65 4.08 -14.69
C ALA A 94 12.86 5.33 -14.29
N ILE A 95 12.50 6.20 -15.24
CA ILE A 95 11.68 7.39 -14.98
C ILE A 95 10.28 7.01 -14.48
N LEU A 96 9.62 6.05 -15.14
CA LEU A 96 8.30 5.58 -14.73
C LEU A 96 8.35 4.98 -13.32
N GLN A 97 9.36 4.17 -13.03
CA GLN A 97 9.54 3.53 -11.73
C GLN A 97 9.84 4.53 -10.61
N LEU A 98 10.58 5.60 -10.88
CA LEU A 98 10.77 6.71 -9.93
C LEU A 98 9.45 7.42 -9.61
N GLY A 99 8.62 7.69 -10.63
CA GLY A 99 7.28 8.23 -10.45
C GLY A 99 6.37 7.31 -9.63
N ARG A 100 6.43 6.00 -9.88
CA ARG A 100 5.69 4.98 -9.14
C ARG A 100 6.13 4.90 -7.67
N ILE A 101 7.44 4.88 -7.39
CA ILE A 101 7.98 4.89 -6.02
C ILE A 101 7.58 6.17 -5.28
N ALA A 102 7.62 7.31 -5.95
CA ALA A 102 7.13 8.57 -5.38
C ALA A 102 5.64 8.50 -5.04
N LEU A 103 4.81 7.93 -5.92
CA LEU A 103 3.37 7.74 -5.67
C LEU A 103 3.13 6.80 -4.48
N LEU A 104 3.81 5.65 -4.43
CA LEU A 104 3.76 4.73 -3.28
C LEU A 104 4.10 5.42 -1.96
N SER A 105 5.08 6.34 -1.99
CA SER A 105 5.54 7.11 -0.84
C SER A 105 4.72 8.38 -0.58
N ASN A 106 3.62 8.58 -1.29
CA ASN A 106 2.78 9.78 -1.24
C ASN A 106 3.54 11.11 -1.47
N ARG A 107 4.69 11.07 -2.15
CA ARG A 107 5.46 12.25 -2.56
C ARG A 107 4.91 12.79 -3.88
N LEU A 108 3.70 13.34 -3.80
CA LEU A 108 2.89 13.71 -4.97
C LEU A 108 3.54 14.81 -5.85
N GLY A 109 4.48 15.59 -5.30
CA GLY A 109 5.28 16.56 -6.05
C GLY A 109 6.21 15.85 -7.02
N ASP A 110 7.12 15.04 -6.48
CA ASP A 110 8.03 14.17 -7.23
C ASP A 110 7.27 13.27 -8.22
N THR A 111 6.12 12.70 -7.80
CA THR A 111 5.27 11.89 -8.69
C THR A 111 4.90 12.66 -9.95
N LYS A 112 4.42 13.90 -9.80
CA LYS A 112 4.05 14.74 -10.93
C LYS A 112 5.26 14.98 -11.84
N GLU A 113 6.40 15.39 -11.28
CA GLU A 113 7.61 15.69 -12.05
C GLU A 113 8.09 14.49 -12.88
N TRP A 114 8.19 13.31 -12.26
CA TRP A 114 8.65 12.11 -12.94
C TRP A 114 7.65 11.59 -13.98
N LEU A 115 6.35 11.62 -13.68
CA LEU A 115 5.34 11.09 -14.59
C LEU A 115 5.06 12.04 -15.77
N GLU A 116 5.13 13.37 -15.59
CA GLU A 116 5.10 14.30 -16.71
C GLU A 116 6.29 14.08 -17.65
N LYS A 117 7.48 13.81 -17.09
CA LYS A 117 8.64 13.40 -17.89
C LYS A 117 8.39 12.08 -18.64
N ALA A 118 7.83 11.07 -17.99
CA ALA A 118 7.46 9.80 -18.63
C ALA A 118 6.47 10.01 -19.79
N ILE A 119 5.42 10.82 -19.57
CA ILE A 119 4.42 11.17 -20.59
C ILE A 119 5.07 11.89 -21.78
N SER A 120 6.03 12.80 -21.52
CA SER A 120 6.73 13.50 -22.62
C SER A 120 7.56 12.56 -23.50
N LEU A 121 8.10 11.47 -22.93
CA LEU A 121 8.87 10.47 -23.66
C LEU A 121 7.98 9.48 -24.41
N ARG A 122 6.82 9.11 -23.84
CA ARG A 122 5.86 8.18 -24.45
C ARG A 122 4.42 8.66 -24.26
N PRO A 123 3.95 9.62 -25.07
CA PRO A 123 2.60 10.21 -24.90
C PRO A 123 1.44 9.24 -25.11
N GLY A 124 1.68 8.11 -25.80
CA GLY A 124 0.71 7.05 -26.04
C GLY A 124 0.65 5.98 -24.95
N ASP A 125 1.60 5.96 -24.01
CA ASP A 125 1.56 5.04 -22.88
C ASP A 125 0.58 5.55 -21.81
N ALA A 126 -0.32 4.68 -21.37
CA ALA A 126 -1.37 5.02 -20.42
C ALA A 126 -0.88 4.98 -18.96
N ASP A 127 0.14 4.18 -18.64
CA ASP A 127 0.53 3.91 -17.25
C ASP A 127 0.92 5.19 -16.51
N ALA A 128 1.75 6.03 -17.14
CA ALA A 128 2.18 7.30 -16.54
C ALA A 128 1.00 8.27 -16.34
N LYS A 129 0.03 8.29 -17.27
CA LYS A 129 -1.17 9.11 -17.18
C LYS A 129 -2.09 8.65 -16.04
N ILE A 130 -2.27 7.35 -15.90
CA ILE A 130 -3.10 6.72 -14.86
C ILE A 130 -2.50 7.01 -13.47
N MET A 131 -1.19 6.78 -13.30
CA MET A 131 -0.52 7.07 -12.03
C MET A 131 -0.52 8.58 -11.70
N LEU A 132 -0.44 9.44 -12.71
CA LEU A 132 -0.56 10.89 -12.53
C LEU A 132 -1.99 11.29 -12.12
N ALA A 133 -3.01 10.67 -12.73
CA ALA A 133 -4.39 10.84 -12.33
C ALA A 133 -4.63 10.43 -10.88
N GLN A 134 -4.04 9.31 -10.43
CA GLN A 134 -4.09 8.91 -9.02
C GLN A 134 -3.43 9.94 -8.09
N ALA A 135 -2.31 10.55 -8.50
CA ALA A 135 -1.68 11.61 -7.73
C ALA A 135 -2.59 12.85 -7.60
N PHE A 136 -3.35 13.18 -8.65
CA PHE A 136 -4.37 14.24 -8.60
C PHE A 136 -5.58 13.85 -7.74
N TYR A 137 -6.05 12.60 -7.82
CA TYR A 137 -7.10 12.09 -6.94
C TYR A 137 -6.72 12.26 -5.46
N ARG A 138 -5.50 11.85 -5.07
CA ARG A 138 -4.99 12.00 -3.70
C ARG A 138 -4.80 13.46 -3.27
N ARG A 139 -4.84 14.42 -4.20
CA ARG A 139 -4.80 15.86 -3.92
C ARG A 139 -6.19 16.50 -3.92
N ASP A 140 -7.25 15.71 -4.08
CA ASP A 140 -8.62 16.17 -4.26
C ASP A 140 -8.83 17.03 -5.52
N ASP A 141 -7.89 16.97 -6.48
CA ASP A 141 -7.94 17.69 -7.74
C ASP A 141 -8.56 16.80 -8.83
N PHE A 142 -9.85 16.51 -8.67
CA PHE A 142 -10.54 15.55 -9.52
C PHE A 142 -10.67 16.01 -10.97
N GLN A 143 -10.69 17.32 -11.22
CA GLN A 143 -10.71 17.85 -12.58
C GLN A 143 -9.38 17.58 -13.29
N LYS A 144 -8.23 17.73 -12.62
CA LYS A 144 -6.95 17.32 -13.21
C LYS A 144 -6.81 15.81 -13.30
N ALA A 145 -7.37 15.04 -12.36
CA ALA A 145 -7.40 13.59 -12.46
C ALA A 145 -8.14 13.13 -13.72
N ALA A 146 -9.34 13.66 -13.98
CA ALA A 146 -10.11 13.37 -15.19
C ALA A 146 -9.36 13.81 -16.46
N ALA A 147 -8.77 15.01 -16.45
CA ALA A 147 -8.00 15.51 -17.59
C ALA A 147 -6.75 14.67 -17.91
N ALA A 148 -6.06 14.15 -16.89
CA ALA A 148 -4.90 13.28 -17.06
C ALA A 148 -5.26 11.96 -17.76
N LEU A 149 -6.50 11.49 -17.62
CA LEU A 149 -7.03 10.29 -18.29
C LEU A 149 -7.50 10.55 -19.72
N SER A 150 -7.36 11.77 -20.24
CA SER A 150 -7.74 12.09 -21.62
C SER A 150 -7.01 11.20 -22.64
N GLY A 151 -7.79 10.51 -23.46
CA GLY A 151 -7.28 9.55 -24.45
C GLY A 151 -6.86 8.19 -23.88
N VAL A 152 -7.17 7.90 -22.61
CA VAL A 152 -7.05 6.56 -22.01
C VAL A 152 -8.41 5.87 -22.08
N ASP A 153 -8.46 4.64 -22.59
CA ASP A 153 -9.67 3.81 -22.51
C ASP A 153 -9.82 3.26 -21.08
N VAL A 154 -10.47 4.04 -20.22
CA VAL A 154 -10.66 3.70 -18.80
C VAL A 154 -11.51 2.45 -18.57
N SER A 155 -12.34 2.06 -19.55
CA SER A 155 -13.26 0.93 -19.41
C SER A 155 -12.58 -0.42 -19.58
N SER A 156 -11.56 -0.49 -20.45
CA SER A 156 -10.85 -1.73 -20.78
C SER A 156 -9.42 -1.79 -20.26
N ASN A 157 -8.83 -0.65 -19.86
CA ASN A 157 -7.45 -0.61 -19.38
C ASN A 157 -7.26 -1.47 -18.12
N LYS A 158 -6.39 -2.48 -18.23
CA LYS A 158 -6.10 -3.45 -17.18
C LYS A 158 -5.62 -2.79 -15.88
N LEU A 159 -4.73 -1.80 -15.97
CA LEU A 159 -4.17 -1.14 -14.79
C LEU A 159 -5.25 -0.39 -14.00
N ILE A 160 -6.19 0.28 -14.69
CA ILE A 160 -7.33 0.92 -14.03
C ILE A 160 -8.23 -0.12 -13.38
N ARG A 161 -8.65 -1.15 -14.12
CA ARG A 161 -9.58 -2.18 -13.61
C ARG A 161 -9.04 -2.94 -12.39
N GLU A 162 -7.74 -3.21 -12.36
CA GLU A 162 -7.13 -4.02 -11.31
C GLU A 162 -6.57 -3.18 -10.15
N GLN A 163 -6.05 -1.98 -10.41
CA GLN A 163 -5.27 -1.21 -9.43
C GLN A 163 -5.73 0.24 -9.24
N TYR A 164 -6.67 0.77 -10.04
CA TYR A 164 -7.18 2.12 -9.82
C TYR A 164 -8.66 2.24 -10.15
N PRO A 165 -9.53 1.38 -9.57
CA PRO A 165 -10.95 1.34 -9.93
C PRO A 165 -11.69 2.65 -9.59
N THR A 166 -11.16 3.47 -8.69
CA THR A 166 -11.69 4.81 -8.36
C THR A 166 -11.44 5.85 -9.45
N LEU A 167 -10.56 5.59 -10.42
CA LEU A 167 -10.29 6.48 -11.56
C LEU A 167 -11.36 6.34 -12.66
N ASN A 168 -12.60 6.65 -12.30
CA ASN A 168 -13.73 6.72 -13.22
C ASN A 168 -13.98 8.17 -13.64
N VAL A 169 -13.93 8.44 -14.95
CA VAL A 169 -14.04 9.82 -15.49
C VAL A 169 -15.38 10.47 -15.17
N ALA A 170 -16.50 9.76 -15.34
CA ALA A 170 -17.83 10.31 -15.05
C ALA A 170 -17.96 10.66 -13.56
N MET A 171 -17.43 9.80 -12.69
CA MET A 171 -17.38 10.05 -11.26
C MET A 171 -16.54 11.29 -10.92
N LEU A 172 -15.33 11.41 -11.46
CA LEU A 172 -14.45 12.57 -11.24
C LEU A 172 -15.07 13.88 -11.76
N GLU A 173 -15.67 13.84 -12.94
CA GLU A 173 -16.33 15.01 -13.55
C GLU A 173 -17.58 15.45 -12.79
N SER A 174 -18.24 14.55 -12.06
CA SER A 174 -19.40 14.89 -11.21
C SER A 174 -19.08 15.91 -10.10
N PHE A 175 -17.80 16.09 -9.77
CA PHE A 175 -17.32 17.07 -8.79
C PHE A 175 -16.96 18.42 -9.41
N LYS A 176 -17.20 18.65 -10.72
CA LYS A 176 -16.93 19.94 -11.35
C LYS A 176 -17.60 21.09 -10.57
N GLY A 177 -16.81 22.10 -10.22
CA GLY A 177 -17.26 23.26 -9.43
C GLY A 177 -17.40 23.00 -7.93
N GLN A 178 -16.99 21.84 -7.43
CA GLN A 178 -17.07 21.45 -6.03
C GLN A 178 -15.69 21.03 -5.53
N THR A 179 -15.44 21.22 -4.23
CA THR A 179 -14.22 20.76 -3.56
C THR A 179 -14.50 19.40 -2.93
N PRO A 180 -13.89 18.30 -3.44
CA PRO A 180 -14.03 16.99 -2.81
C PRO A 180 -13.53 17.01 -1.36
N TYR A 181 -14.17 16.21 -0.51
CA TYR A 181 -13.80 16.04 0.91
C TYR A 181 -13.69 17.35 1.70
N GLU A 182 -14.53 18.35 1.40
CA GLU A 182 -14.49 19.64 2.08
C GLU A 182 -14.93 19.50 3.54
N LEU A 183 -13.98 19.66 4.46
CA LEU A 183 -14.20 19.50 5.89
C LEU A 183 -14.81 20.76 6.54
N LYS A 184 -15.96 20.60 7.17
CA LYS A 184 -16.65 21.60 8.00
C LYS A 184 -16.68 21.16 9.46
N GLY A 185 -16.37 22.09 10.37
CA GLY A 185 -16.33 21.84 11.81
C GLY A 185 -15.24 22.66 12.48
N ASN A 186 -15.46 22.99 13.75
CA ASN A 186 -14.51 23.75 14.57
C ASN A 186 -13.52 22.82 15.28
N GLY A 187 -12.44 23.39 15.82
CA GLY A 187 -11.44 22.65 16.59
C GLY A 187 -10.43 21.87 15.75
N THR A 188 -9.46 21.27 16.45
CA THR A 188 -8.33 20.51 15.88
C THR A 188 -8.56 19.00 15.86
N SER A 189 -9.56 18.51 16.61
CA SER A 189 -9.92 17.09 16.66
C SER A 189 -11.38 16.84 16.99
N THR A 190 -11.90 15.67 16.61
CA THR A 190 -13.20 15.13 17.03
C THR A 190 -13.03 13.66 17.43
N ARG A 191 -13.89 13.16 18.34
CA ARG A 191 -13.91 11.76 18.75
C ARG A 191 -15.29 11.16 18.50
N VAL A 192 -15.32 10.00 17.86
CA VAL A 192 -16.52 9.19 17.68
C VAL A 192 -16.37 7.92 18.52
N LYS A 193 -17.38 7.61 19.33
CA LYS A 193 -17.39 6.40 20.13
C LYS A 193 -17.67 5.19 19.23
N PHE A 194 -16.96 4.09 19.46
CA PHE A 194 -17.37 2.80 18.90
C PHE A 194 -18.66 2.36 19.57
N VAL A 195 -19.71 2.16 18.78
CA VAL A 195 -20.95 1.50 19.22
C VAL A 195 -20.63 0.07 19.64
N LYS A 196 -19.72 -0.57 18.90
CA LYS A 196 -19.19 -1.90 19.17
C LYS A 196 -17.77 -1.98 18.60
N THR A 197 -16.90 -2.79 19.21
CA THR A 197 -15.55 -3.06 18.68
C THR A 197 -15.51 -4.34 17.86
N ASP A 198 -16.24 -5.37 18.27
CA ASP A 198 -16.29 -6.68 17.63
C ASP A 198 -17.63 -6.93 16.92
N PRO A 199 -17.67 -7.62 15.78
CA PRO A 199 -16.55 -8.26 15.11
C PRO A 199 -15.68 -7.29 14.29
N LEU A 200 -16.14 -6.05 14.05
CA LEU A 200 -15.36 -4.90 13.58
C LEU A 200 -15.91 -3.61 14.22
N PRO A 201 -15.13 -2.51 14.27
CA PRO A 201 -15.57 -1.28 14.91
C PRO A 201 -16.76 -0.65 14.19
N LEU A 202 -17.85 -0.44 14.93
CA LEU A 202 -19.05 0.23 14.46
C LEU A 202 -19.09 1.67 14.96
N VAL A 203 -19.47 2.59 14.10
CA VAL A 203 -19.69 3.99 14.43
C VAL A 203 -21.03 4.48 13.86
N ASN A 204 -21.58 5.49 14.52
CA ASN A 204 -22.76 6.17 14.04
C ASN A 204 -22.38 7.43 13.27
N VAL A 205 -23.00 7.62 12.10
CA VAL A 205 -22.80 8.78 11.22
C VAL A 205 -24.14 9.31 10.73
N ARG A 206 -24.15 10.50 10.11
CA ARG A 206 -25.30 10.99 9.33
C ARG A 206 -24.89 11.26 7.89
N ILE A 207 -25.68 10.79 6.94
CA ILE A 207 -25.48 11.03 5.51
C ILE A 207 -26.50 12.07 5.03
N ASN A 208 -26.04 13.09 4.29
CA ASN A 208 -26.88 14.15 3.71
C ASN A 208 -27.83 14.82 4.71
N GLY A 209 -27.38 15.02 5.95
CA GLY A 209 -28.20 15.61 7.04
C GLY A 209 -29.36 14.74 7.53
N GLY A 210 -29.43 13.48 7.09
CA GLY A 210 -30.47 12.53 7.46
C GLY A 210 -30.36 11.98 8.89
N LYS A 211 -31.11 10.90 9.14
CA LYS A 211 -31.06 10.17 10.42
C LYS A 211 -29.67 9.59 10.69
N GLU A 212 -29.42 9.31 11.96
CA GLU A 212 -28.21 8.59 12.36
C GLU A 212 -28.28 7.12 11.90
N VAL A 213 -27.18 6.63 11.33
CA VAL A 213 -27.05 5.32 10.67
C VAL A 213 -25.74 4.64 11.06
N THR A 214 -25.67 3.32 10.94
CA THR A 214 -24.55 2.51 11.47
C THR A 214 -23.59 2.09 10.37
N PHE A 215 -22.31 2.43 10.56
CA PHE A 215 -21.23 2.11 9.63
C PHE A 215 -20.17 1.27 10.34
N PHE A 216 -19.56 0.30 9.65
CA PHE A 216 -18.33 -0.32 10.13
C PHE A 216 -17.10 0.32 9.49
N ILE A 217 -15.95 0.19 10.15
CA ILE A 217 -14.66 0.72 9.66
C ILE A 217 -13.86 -0.39 9.00
N ASP A 218 -13.34 -0.12 7.79
CA ASP A 218 -12.62 -1.10 6.98
C ASP A 218 -11.53 -0.41 6.14
N THR A 219 -10.26 -0.48 6.58
CA THR A 219 -9.15 0.02 5.76
C THR A 219 -8.79 -0.90 4.59
N GLY A 220 -9.35 -2.11 4.56
CA GLY A 220 -9.41 -3.02 3.42
C GLY A 220 -10.25 -2.50 2.27
N GLY A 221 -11.13 -1.53 2.54
CA GLY A 221 -11.93 -0.80 1.56
C GLY A 221 -11.34 0.55 1.16
N SER A 222 -11.67 0.98 -0.06
CA SER A 222 -11.22 2.26 -0.63
C SER A 222 -12.09 3.43 -0.16
N GLU A 223 -13.23 3.63 -0.80
CA GLU A 223 -14.12 4.77 -0.55
C GLU A 223 -15.10 4.52 0.61
N VAL A 224 -15.76 5.57 1.07
CA VAL A 224 -17.00 5.41 1.82
C VAL A 224 -17.94 4.57 0.96
N THR A 225 -18.52 3.52 1.53
CA THR A 225 -19.43 2.63 0.79
C THR A 225 -20.79 2.66 1.45
N LEU A 226 -21.85 2.85 0.68
CA LEU A 226 -23.22 2.76 1.18
C LEU A 226 -23.81 1.39 0.86
N ASP A 227 -24.73 0.94 1.71
CA ASP A 227 -25.66 -0.11 1.34
C ASP A 227 -26.49 0.34 0.13
N THR A 228 -26.62 -0.51 -0.89
CA THR A 228 -27.30 -0.17 -2.15
C THR A 228 -28.74 0.29 -1.95
N ASP A 229 -29.49 -0.31 -1.03
CA ASP A 229 -30.89 0.09 -0.80
C ASP A 229 -30.97 1.37 0.03
N PHE A 230 -30.06 1.56 0.98
CA PHE A 230 -29.93 2.84 1.68
C PHE A 230 -29.56 3.99 0.73
N ALA A 231 -28.65 3.76 -0.22
CA ALA A 231 -28.29 4.75 -1.24
C ALA A 231 -29.49 5.15 -2.12
N LYS A 232 -30.34 4.18 -2.49
CA LYS A 232 -31.61 4.44 -3.21
C LYS A 232 -32.59 5.25 -2.37
N GLU A 233 -32.75 4.92 -1.08
CA GLU A 233 -33.61 5.67 -0.15
C GLU A 233 -33.19 7.14 -0.04
N LEU A 234 -31.89 7.41 -0.10
CA LEU A 234 -31.32 8.76 -0.10
C LEU A 234 -31.32 9.45 -1.48
N GLY A 235 -31.64 8.73 -2.56
CA GLY A 235 -31.57 9.24 -3.92
C GLY A 235 -30.15 9.60 -4.37
N VAL A 236 -29.14 8.84 -3.94
CA VAL A 236 -27.75 9.11 -4.30
C VAL A 236 -27.54 8.95 -5.81
N PRO A 237 -27.01 9.97 -6.51
CA PRO A 237 -26.75 9.87 -7.95
C PRO A 237 -25.64 8.85 -8.24
N GLU A 238 -25.80 8.10 -9.33
CA GLU A 238 -24.84 7.10 -9.80
C GLU A 238 -24.05 7.63 -11.01
N PHE A 239 -22.75 7.34 -11.05
CA PHE A 239 -21.81 7.77 -12.10
C PHE A 239 -21.07 6.58 -12.72
N GLY A 240 -21.78 5.47 -12.89
CA GLY A 240 -21.26 4.25 -13.49
C GLY A 240 -20.92 3.17 -12.46
N ALA A 241 -20.29 2.10 -12.95
CA ALA A 241 -19.93 0.95 -12.14
C ALA A 241 -18.56 0.41 -12.53
N VAL A 242 -17.93 -0.27 -11.58
CA VAL A 242 -16.63 -0.93 -11.73
C VAL A 242 -16.69 -2.33 -11.14
N GLN A 243 -15.75 -3.18 -11.53
CA GLN A 243 -15.66 -4.52 -10.96
C GLN A 243 -14.76 -4.48 -9.72
N GLY A 244 -15.34 -4.72 -8.54
CA GLY A 244 -14.59 -4.89 -7.30
C GLY A 244 -13.98 -6.28 -7.22
N THR A 245 -12.81 -6.39 -6.57
CA THR A 245 -12.19 -7.66 -6.18
C THR A 245 -12.17 -7.73 -4.66
N PHE A 246 -12.71 -8.80 -4.10
CA PHE A 246 -12.89 -8.99 -2.67
C PHE A 246 -12.16 -10.23 -2.17
N SER A 247 -12.20 -10.47 -0.86
CA SER A 247 -11.61 -11.65 -0.25
C SER A 247 -12.06 -12.96 -0.92
N GLY A 248 -11.17 -13.96 -0.91
CA GLY A 248 -11.34 -15.22 -1.65
C GLY A 248 -11.31 -15.09 -3.18
N GLY A 249 -10.94 -13.93 -3.73
CA GLY A 249 -10.93 -13.69 -5.19
C GLY A 249 -12.32 -13.49 -5.79
N GLN A 250 -13.30 -13.12 -4.98
CA GLN A 250 -14.66 -12.85 -5.46
C GLN A 250 -14.72 -11.53 -6.24
N HIS A 251 -15.62 -11.46 -7.21
CA HIS A 251 -15.87 -10.25 -7.97
C HIS A 251 -17.34 -9.83 -7.87
N THR A 252 -17.57 -8.53 -7.72
CA THR A 252 -18.92 -7.97 -7.67
C THR A 252 -18.91 -6.59 -8.31
N GLU A 253 -20.00 -6.24 -8.99
CA GLU A 253 -20.22 -4.89 -9.52
C GLU A 253 -20.35 -3.91 -8.34
N VAL A 254 -19.52 -2.87 -8.36
CA VAL A 254 -19.55 -1.75 -7.42
C VAL A 254 -20.06 -0.54 -8.17
N ARG A 255 -21.17 0.03 -7.72
CA ARG A 255 -21.69 1.29 -8.29
C ARG A 255 -20.98 2.46 -7.64
N LEU A 256 -20.69 3.47 -8.43
CA LEU A 256 -20.05 4.70 -7.99
C LEU A 256 -21.07 5.80 -7.91
N GLY A 257 -21.01 6.61 -6.87
CA GLY A 257 -21.93 7.71 -6.63
C GLY A 257 -21.31 8.76 -5.73
N ARG A 258 -22.09 9.76 -5.36
CA ARG A 258 -21.57 10.88 -4.56
C ARG A 258 -22.59 11.35 -3.55
N ILE A 259 -22.18 11.48 -2.30
CA ILE A 259 -23.00 12.07 -1.24
C ILE A 259 -22.62 13.53 -1.02
N GLU A 260 -23.61 14.33 -0.64
CA GLU A 260 -23.42 15.76 -0.35
C GLU A 260 -22.65 15.95 0.96
N SER A 261 -22.92 15.12 1.96
CA SER A 261 -22.23 15.19 3.25
C SER A 261 -22.23 13.89 4.04
N LEU A 262 -21.17 13.70 4.82
CA LEU A 262 -21.03 12.70 5.87
C LEU A 262 -20.65 13.42 7.17
N ALA A 263 -21.51 13.34 8.19
CA ALA A 263 -21.23 13.88 9.51
C ALA A 263 -20.80 12.78 10.48
N LEU A 264 -19.69 13.01 11.17
CA LEU A 264 -19.09 12.09 12.14
C LEU A 264 -18.54 12.90 13.34
N GLY A 265 -19.07 12.62 14.54
CA GLY A 265 -18.84 13.49 15.70
C GLY A 265 -19.25 14.94 15.40
N ASP A 266 -18.38 15.89 15.74
CA ASP A 266 -18.64 17.33 15.55
C ASP A 266 -18.31 17.85 14.14
N TRP A 267 -17.84 16.98 13.24
CA TRP A 267 -17.37 17.35 11.91
C TRP A 267 -18.29 16.82 10.81
N THR A 268 -18.32 17.56 9.69
CA THR A 268 -19.03 17.18 8.47
C THR A 268 -18.09 17.29 7.30
N VAL A 269 -17.90 16.20 6.56
CA VAL A 269 -17.16 16.17 5.30
C VAL A 269 -18.16 16.31 4.16
N LYS A 270 -17.98 17.30 3.29
CA LYS A 270 -18.84 17.55 2.13
C LYS A 270 -18.24 17.01 0.85
N ASN A 271 -19.11 16.76 -0.14
CA ASN A 271 -18.75 16.29 -1.48
C ASN A 271 -17.88 15.02 -1.38
N VAL A 272 -18.49 13.92 -0.96
CA VAL A 272 -17.75 12.68 -0.66
C VAL A 272 -18.05 11.65 -1.76
N PRO A 273 -17.03 11.13 -2.45
CA PRO A 273 -17.13 9.94 -3.29
C PRO A 273 -17.69 8.77 -2.50
N THR A 274 -18.60 8.00 -3.11
CA THR A 274 -19.09 6.78 -2.50
C THR A 274 -19.18 5.64 -3.48
N ALA A 275 -18.85 4.45 -2.99
CA ALA A 275 -19.24 3.19 -3.60
C ALA A 275 -20.61 2.73 -3.08
N MET A 276 -21.24 1.77 -3.75
CA MET A 276 -22.46 1.10 -3.30
C MET A 276 -22.34 -0.42 -3.44
N LEU A 277 -22.68 -1.13 -2.38
CA LEU A 277 -22.67 -2.59 -2.29
C LEU A 277 -23.88 -3.09 -1.49
N PRO A 278 -24.38 -4.32 -1.70
CA PRO A 278 -25.41 -4.90 -0.85
C PRO A 278 -24.81 -5.29 0.52
N LEU A 279 -25.00 -4.44 1.54
CA LEU A 279 -24.37 -4.60 2.85
C LEU A 279 -25.33 -5.08 3.94
N ARG A 280 -26.64 -4.89 3.78
CA ARG A 280 -27.65 -5.30 4.78
C ARG A 280 -27.51 -6.76 5.23
N GLN A 281 -27.09 -7.65 4.33
CA GLN A 281 -26.86 -9.07 4.63
C GLN A 281 -25.78 -9.32 5.71
N LEU A 282 -24.88 -8.36 5.94
CA LEU A 282 -23.83 -8.46 6.96
C LEU A 282 -24.36 -8.15 8.37
N SER A 283 -25.52 -7.50 8.50
CA SER A 283 -26.04 -6.98 9.78
C SER A 283 -26.17 -8.06 10.87
N GLU A 284 -26.59 -9.27 10.48
CA GLU A 284 -26.70 -10.42 11.40
C GLU A 284 -25.34 -10.80 12.00
N GLY A 285 -24.28 -10.84 11.19
CA GLY A 285 -22.91 -11.16 11.65
C GLY A 285 -22.37 -10.13 12.64
N PHE A 286 -22.81 -8.88 12.53
CA PHE A 286 -22.49 -7.82 13.49
C PHE A 286 -23.38 -7.83 14.74
N GLY A 287 -24.50 -8.55 14.71
CA GLY A 287 -25.51 -8.54 15.78
C GLY A 287 -26.20 -7.18 15.92
N VAL A 288 -26.40 -6.47 14.81
CA VAL A 288 -27.10 -5.17 14.77
C VAL A 288 -28.28 -5.21 13.82
N LYS A 289 -29.22 -4.28 14.00
CA LYS A 289 -30.43 -4.23 13.17
C LYS A 289 -30.11 -4.01 11.69
N GLN A 290 -29.17 -3.12 11.40
CA GLN A 290 -28.85 -2.72 10.04
C GLN A 290 -27.43 -2.12 9.98
N ILE A 291 -26.67 -2.55 8.98
CA ILE A 291 -25.45 -1.89 8.51
C ILE A 291 -25.82 -1.07 7.28
N ASP A 292 -25.53 0.23 7.33
CA ASP A 292 -25.87 1.19 6.28
C ASP A 292 -24.66 1.55 5.42
N GLY A 293 -23.44 1.23 5.87
CA GLY A 293 -22.24 1.53 5.10
C GLY A 293 -20.92 1.12 5.75
N ILE A 294 -19.85 1.50 5.04
CA ILE A 294 -18.45 1.26 5.36
C ILE A 294 -17.72 2.59 5.34
N ILE A 295 -16.86 2.83 6.32
CA ILE A 295 -15.84 3.88 6.26
C ILE A 295 -14.54 3.26 5.74
N GLY A 296 -14.18 3.63 4.51
CA GLY A 296 -12.95 3.20 3.83
C GLY A 296 -11.75 4.12 4.08
N THR A 297 -10.59 3.68 3.59
CA THR A 297 -9.29 4.36 3.73
C THR A 297 -9.26 5.76 3.13
N THR A 298 -9.95 6.03 2.00
CA THR A 298 -9.88 7.36 1.38
C THR A 298 -10.45 8.44 2.28
N LEU A 299 -11.45 8.14 3.12
CA LEU A 299 -11.91 9.11 4.12
C LEU A 299 -10.80 9.41 5.13
N PHE A 300 -10.11 8.38 5.63
CA PHE A 300 -9.01 8.53 6.58
C PHE A 300 -7.80 9.25 6.01
N TYR A 301 -7.61 9.22 4.69
CA TYR A 301 -6.56 9.96 3.99
C TYR A 301 -6.62 11.48 4.26
N HIS A 302 -7.78 12.02 4.66
CA HIS A 302 -7.96 13.45 4.97
C HIS A 302 -7.66 13.83 6.42
N PHE A 303 -7.27 12.87 7.27
CA PHE A 303 -7.09 13.08 8.70
C PHE A 303 -5.80 12.43 9.22
N LEU A 304 -5.35 12.90 10.39
CA LEU A 304 -4.49 12.09 11.27
C LEU A 304 -5.43 11.24 12.13
N THR A 305 -5.72 10.04 11.65
CA THR A 305 -6.74 9.14 12.18
C THR A 305 -6.16 8.21 13.23
N THR A 306 -6.76 8.12 14.42
CA THR A 306 -6.47 7.06 15.41
C THR A 306 -7.67 6.14 15.59
N MET A 307 -7.50 4.85 15.31
CA MET A 307 -8.36 3.80 15.81
C MET A 307 -7.91 3.41 17.21
N ASP A 308 -8.57 3.98 18.21
CA ASP A 308 -8.25 3.82 19.62
C ASP A 308 -9.02 2.63 20.20
N TYR A 309 -8.59 1.42 19.80
CA TYR A 309 -9.24 0.17 20.20
C TYR A 309 -9.34 -0.01 21.73
N PRO A 310 -8.27 0.25 22.53
CA PRO A 310 -8.32 0.05 23.98
C PRO A 310 -9.38 0.92 24.67
N HIS A 311 -9.68 2.10 24.12
CA HIS A 311 -10.66 3.03 24.68
C HIS A 311 -11.94 3.15 23.83
N GLY A 312 -12.15 2.24 22.87
CA GLY A 312 -13.38 2.12 22.09
C GLY A 312 -13.77 3.39 21.33
N GLY A 313 -12.87 3.98 20.54
CA GLY A 313 -13.22 5.16 19.74
C GLY A 313 -12.36 5.41 18.51
N LEU A 314 -12.89 6.23 17.60
CA LEU A 314 -12.20 6.82 16.48
C LEU A 314 -11.86 8.27 16.84
N VAL A 315 -10.58 8.64 16.77
CA VAL A 315 -10.16 10.05 16.93
C VAL A 315 -9.69 10.55 15.58
N LEU A 316 -10.35 11.59 15.07
CA LEU A 316 -9.89 12.30 13.88
C LEU A 316 -9.25 13.61 14.29
N ARG A 317 -8.05 13.88 13.77
CA ARG A 317 -7.36 15.16 13.91
C ARG A 317 -7.13 15.78 12.54
N ARG A 318 -6.89 17.09 12.49
CA ARG A 318 -6.49 17.74 11.24
C ARG A 318 -5.22 17.06 10.70
N LYS A 319 -5.16 16.89 9.39
CA LYS A 319 -3.96 16.40 8.71
C LYS A 319 -2.98 17.55 8.50
N ASP A 320 -2.34 17.99 9.58
CA ASP A 320 -1.33 19.02 9.58
C ASP A 320 -0.19 18.73 10.56
N ALA A 321 0.94 19.43 10.38
CA ALA A 321 2.13 19.24 11.20
C ALA A 321 1.90 19.54 12.68
N LYS A 322 1.04 20.52 13.00
CA LYS A 322 0.71 20.91 14.36
C LYS A 322 -0.01 19.78 15.10
N SER A 323 -1.03 19.20 14.49
CA SER A 323 -1.79 18.09 15.06
C SER A 323 -0.93 16.84 15.25
N LEU A 324 0.03 16.62 14.36
CA LEU A 324 1.01 15.54 14.49
C LEU A 324 1.96 15.79 15.66
N GLU A 325 2.45 17.01 15.84
CA GLU A 325 3.32 17.38 16.97
C GLU A 325 2.58 17.24 18.31
N GLU A 326 1.34 17.73 18.39
CA GLU A 326 0.46 17.57 19.55
C GLU A 326 0.21 16.08 19.86
N PHE A 327 -0.11 15.26 18.84
CA PHE A 327 -0.22 13.81 19.01
C PHE A 327 1.09 13.19 19.50
N LYS A 328 2.23 13.62 18.95
CA LYS A 328 3.54 13.06 19.29
C LYS A 328 3.92 13.34 20.75
N THR A 329 3.60 14.53 21.26
CA THR A 329 3.90 14.99 22.62
C THR A 329 2.93 14.49 23.68
N GLN A 330 1.65 14.26 23.34
CA GLN A 330 0.63 13.82 24.31
C GLN A 330 0.75 12.34 24.71
N SER A 331 1.45 11.52 23.94
CA SER A 331 1.64 10.12 24.31
C SER A 331 2.89 9.93 25.15
N SER A 332 2.69 9.52 26.41
CA SER A 332 3.75 9.12 27.32
C SER A 332 4.09 7.62 27.25
N GLY A 333 3.40 6.86 26.39
CA GLY A 333 3.56 5.41 26.25
C GLY A 333 4.62 4.99 25.24
N LYS A 334 4.98 3.70 25.25
CA LYS A 334 5.85 3.10 24.22
C LYS A 334 5.12 3.18 22.87
N ARG A 335 5.73 3.85 21.90
CA ARG A 335 5.21 3.98 20.53
C ARG A 335 6.12 3.24 19.56
N VAL A 336 5.56 2.29 18.81
CA VAL A 336 6.23 1.72 17.64
C VAL A 336 5.81 2.52 16.41
N THR A 337 6.79 2.84 15.56
CA THR A 337 6.56 3.52 14.28
C THR A 337 6.87 2.57 13.15
N VAL A 338 5.89 2.33 12.28
CA VAL A 338 6.04 1.48 11.09
C VAL A 338 6.00 2.38 9.86
N PRO A 339 7.06 2.45 9.04
CA PRO A 339 6.98 3.07 7.73
C PRO A 339 5.91 2.37 6.89
N MET A 340 5.07 3.14 6.21
CA MET A 340 4.06 2.62 5.29
C MET A 340 4.22 3.16 3.88
N TRP A 341 3.63 2.44 2.92
CA TRP A 341 3.43 2.89 1.54
C TRP A 341 1.98 2.66 1.16
N MET A 342 1.46 3.41 0.18
CA MET A 342 0.11 3.22 -0.30
C MET A 342 0.13 2.85 -1.78
N ALA A 343 -0.10 1.57 -2.07
CA ALA A 343 -0.29 1.08 -3.42
C ALA A 343 -1.71 1.36 -3.91
N SER A 344 -1.89 1.46 -5.23
CA SER A 344 -3.22 1.64 -5.82
C SER A 344 -3.89 2.91 -5.26
N ASP A 345 -5.19 2.85 -5.05
CA ASP A 345 -6.05 3.82 -4.42
C ASP A 345 -6.04 3.78 -2.87
N HIS A 346 -5.92 2.61 -2.23
CA HIS A 346 -6.08 2.48 -0.77
C HIS A 346 -5.19 1.46 -0.03
N PHE A 347 -4.39 0.67 -0.73
CA PHE A 347 -3.66 -0.46 -0.11
C PHE A 347 -2.45 0.03 0.69
N MET A 348 -2.67 0.28 1.99
CA MET A 348 -1.60 0.62 2.93
C MET A 348 -0.77 -0.61 3.26
N VAL A 349 0.53 -0.57 2.98
CA VAL A 349 1.43 -1.70 3.20
C VAL A 349 2.55 -1.30 4.15
N GLY A 350 2.91 -2.21 5.06
CA GLY A 350 4.00 -2.03 6.01
C GLY A 350 4.80 -3.31 6.17
N TRP A 351 6.02 -3.19 6.69
CA TRP A 351 6.88 -4.35 6.93
C TRP A 351 6.37 -5.17 8.11
N GLY A 352 6.37 -6.48 7.94
CA GLY A 352 6.08 -7.45 8.98
C GLY A 352 6.89 -8.72 8.80
N ARG A 353 6.58 -9.71 9.62
CA ARG A 353 7.22 -11.04 9.57
C ARG A 353 6.23 -12.11 9.96
N VAL A 354 6.23 -13.20 9.21
CA VAL A 354 5.40 -14.39 9.47
C VAL A 354 6.33 -15.53 9.87
N GLU A 355 6.15 -16.05 11.08
CA GLU A 355 7.02 -17.09 11.65
C GLU A 355 8.51 -16.69 11.54
N THR A 356 9.34 -17.58 11.00
CA THR A 356 10.78 -17.35 10.79
C THR A 356 11.12 -16.79 9.40
N LEU A 357 10.13 -16.58 8.52
CA LEU A 357 10.35 -16.12 7.15
C LEU A 357 11.03 -14.74 7.12
N PRO A 358 11.73 -14.35 6.05
CA PRO A 358 12.29 -13.00 5.91
C PRO A 358 11.23 -11.90 6.09
N PRO A 359 11.62 -10.65 6.48
CA PRO A 359 10.69 -9.54 6.50
C PRO A 359 10.01 -9.36 5.14
N THR A 360 8.72 -9.07 5.17
CA THR A 360 7.88 -8.95 3.98
C THR A 360 6.85 -7.84 4.16
N LEU A 361 6.26 -7.37 3.07
CA LEU A 361 5.18 -6.40 3.13
C LEU A 361 3.84 -7.11 3.42
N LEU A 362 3.08 -6.53 4.34
CA LEU A 362 1.72 -6.91 4.68
C LEU A 362 0.79 -5.73 4.43
N PHE A 363 -0.36 -6.01 3.82
CA PHE A 363 -1.46 -5.06 3.66
C PHE A 363 -2.17 -4.83 5.00
N VAL A 364 -2.51 -3.59 5.32
CA VAL A 364 -3.23 -3.21 6.54
C VAL A 364 -4.72 -3.18 6.28
N ASP A 365 -5.44 -4.17 6.80
CA ASP A 365 -6.87 -4.37 6.62
C ASP A 365 -7.58 -4.48 7.97
N THR A 366 -7.98 -3.34 8.54
CA THR A 366 -8.75 -3.35 9.80
C THR A 366 -10.17 -3.89 9.63
N GLY A 367 -10.63 -4.17 8.41
CA GLY A 367 -11.90 -4.80 8.09
C GLY A 367 -11.82 -6.33 7.93
N LEU A 368 -10.64 -6.93 8.12
CA LEU A 368 -10.50 -8.38 8.20
C LEU A 368 -11.19 -8.92 9.45
N MET A 369 -12.44 -9.34 9.28
CA MET A 369 -13.32 -9.77 10.36
C MET A 369 -12.89 -11.12 10.96
N GLY A 370 -12.71 -11.18 12.29
CA GLY A 370 -12.49 -12.43 13.04
C GLY A 370 -11.13 -13.10 12.82
N ALA A 371 -10.13 -12.34 12.35
CA ALA A 371 -8.74 -12.78 12.32
C ALA A 371 -7.78 -11.59 12.48
N GLY A 372 -6.56 -11.90 12.92
CA GLY A 372 -5.46 -10.96 12.95
C GLY A 372 -4.64 -10.98 11.66
N VAL A 373 -4.78 -12.03 10.84
CA VAL A 373 -3.99 -12.18 9.62
C VAL A 373 -4.69 -13.04 8.57
N LYS A 374 -4.52 -12.67 7.29
CA LYS A 374 -4.79 -13.54 6.14
C LYS A 374 -3.57 -13.57 5.24
N LEU A 375 -3.02 -14.76 5.03
CA LEU A 375 -1.80 -14.97 4.26
C LEU A 375 -2.09 -15.49 2.86
N ALA A 376 -1.18 -15.20 1.93
CA ALA A 376 -1.13 -15.87 0.66
C ALA A 376 -0.84 -17.37 0.85
N GLU A 377 -1.36 -18.20 -0.06
CA GLU A 377 -1.18 -19.65 0.02
C GLU A 377 0.29 -20.06 -0.07
N SER A 378 1.10 -19.33 -0.85
CA SER A 378 2.55 -19.49 -0.92
C SER A 378 3.21 -19.37 0.46
N VAL A 379 2.82 -18.36 1.24
CA VAL A 379 3.35 -18.08 2.58
C VAL A 379 2.91 -19.14 3.59
N ILE A 380 1.64 -19.55 3.56
CA ILE A 380 1.13 -20.62 4.42
C ILE A 380 1.95 -21.89 4.21
N ASN A 381 2.22 -22.24 2.96
CA ASN A 381 3.01 -23.41 2.59
C ASN A 381 4.49 -23.27 2.99
N GLU A 382 5.11 -22.12 2.71
CA GLU A 382 6.52 -21.87 3.04
C GLU A 382 6.78 -21.86 4.56
N ALA A 383 5.86 -21.26 5.32
CA ALA A 383 5.91 -21.23 6.78
C ALA A 383 5.51 -22.57 7.45
N GLY A 384 5.00 -23.54 6.68
CA GLY A 384 4.52 -24.82 7.21
C GLY A 384 3.28 -24.69 8.12
N ILE A 385 2.47 -23.65 7.92
CA ILE A 385 1.26 -23.39 8.70
C ILE A 385 0.18 -24.41 8.32
N LYS A 386 -0.45 -25.01 9.34
CA LYS A 386 -1.51 -26.01 9.14
C LYS A 386 -2.89 -25.36 9.19
N LEU A 387 -3.65 -25.53 8.12
CA LEU A 387 -5.06 -25.14 8.06
C LEU A 387 -5.93 -26.12 8.86
N GLU A 388 -6.77 -25.59 9.76
CA GLU A 388 -7.66 -26.38 10.61
C GLU A 388 -8.97 -26.71 9.87
N GLN A 389 -8.89 -27.58 8.86
CA GLN A 389 -10.02 -27.92 7.98
C GLN A 389 -11.27 -28.43 8.72
N ASN A 390 -11.09 -29.07 9.88
CA ASN A 390 -12.17 -29.56 10.73
C ASN A 390 -12.95 -28.45 11.46
N LYS A 391 -12.41 -27.22 11.49
CA LYS A 391 -13.05 -26.03 12.05
C LYS A 391 -13.58 -25.08 10.96
N ALA A 392 -13.68 -25.54 9.72
CA ALA A 392 -14.15 -24.71 8.62
C ALA A 392 -15.60 -24.26 8.85
N THR A 393 -15.86 -22.98 8.61
CA THR A 393 -17.19 -22.36 8.74
C THR A 393 -17.58 -21.67 7.43
N LYS A 394 -18.84 -21.24 7.33
CA LYS A 394 -19.28 -20.31 6.29
C LYS A 394 -19.27 -18.91 6.88
N GLY A 395 -18.67 -17.96 6.16
CA GLY A 395 -18.74 -16.54 6.49
C GLY A 395 -19.19 -15.71 5.31
N ALA A 396 -19.48 -14.44 5.54
CA ALA A 396 -19.82 -13.48 4.51
C ALA A 396 -18.62 -12.56 4.24
N GLY A 397 -18.38 -12.25 2.97
CA GLY A 397 -17.42 -11.26 2.50
C GLY A 397 -18.04 -10.35 1.43
N GLY A 398 -17.29 -9.34 0.97
CA GLY A 398 -17.80 -8.33 0.03
C GLY A 398 -18.34 -8.86 -1.29
N GLY A 399 -17.96 -10.08 -1.69
CA GLY A 399 -18.47 -10.77 -2.88
C GLY A 399 -19.42 -11.95 -2.62
N GLY A 400 -19.88 -12.14 -1.38
CA GLY A 400 -20.81 -13.22 -1.02
C GLY A 400 -20.28 -14.19 0.04
N THR A 401 -20.79 -15.43 0.03
CA THR A 401 -20.47 -16.45 1.04
C THR A 401 -19.15 -17.16 0.74
N LEU A 402 -18.27 -17.24 1.73
CA LEU A 402 -16.96 -17.88 1.66
C LEU A 402 -16.84 -19.05 2.63
N LYS A 403 -16.07 -20.08 2.26
CA LYS A 403 -15.61 -21.12 3.20
C LYS A 403 -14.40 -20.57 3.93
N ILE A 404 -14.53 -20.34 5.23
CA ILE A 404 -13.45 -19.85 6.08
C ILE A 404 -12.81 -21.04 6.80
N VAL A 405 -11.50 -21.21 6.63
CA VAL A 405 -10.70 -22.22 7.32
C VAL A 405 -9.71 -21.50 8.25
N PRO A 406 -9.83 -21.66 9.58
CA PRO A 406 -8.92 -21.00 10.49
C PRO A 406 -7.54 -21.66 10.48
N TYR A 407 -6.54 -20.89 10.90
CA TYR A 407 -5.21 -21.36 11.28
C TYR A 407 -4.64 -20.45 12.36
N THR A 408 -3.44 -20.76 12.85
CA THR A 408 -2.74 -19.92 13.81
C THR A 408 -1.33 -19.64 13.30
N VAL A 409 -0.92 -18.38 13.40
CA VAL A 409 0.47 -17.95 13.21
C VAL A 409 1.10 -17.82 14.59
N HIS A 410 2.13 -18.60 14.87
CA HIS A 410 2.73 -18.65 16.21
C HIS A 410 3.46 -17.35 16.53
N GLN A 411 4.13 -16.76 15.55
CA GLN A 411 4.74 -15.45 15.68
C GLN A 411 4.44 -14.57 14.45
N LEU A 412 3.73 -13.47 14.68
CA LEU A 412 3.49 -12.44 13.66
C LEU A 412 4.07 -11.11 14.13
N SER A 413 4.74 -10.39 13.23
CA SER A 413 5.21 -9.03 13.50
C SER A 413 4.68 -8.03 12.49
N PHE A 414 4.49 -6.79 12.93
CA PHE A 414 4.24 -5.63 12.09
C PHE A 414 5.03 -4.44 12.63
N GLY A 415 6.07 -4.04 11.87
CA GLY A 415 7.22 -3.32 12.41
C GLY A 415 7.85 -4.08 13.57
N ASP A 416 8.13 -3.37 14.66
CA ASP A 416 8.72 -3.92 15.88
C ASP A 416 7.70 -4.54 16.84
N ILE A 417 6.40 -4.40 16.56
CA ILE A 417 5.35 -5.11 17.31
C ILE A 417 5.40 -6.59 16.96
N LYS A 418 5.31 -7.44 17.98
CA LYS A 418 5.28 -8.89 17.86
C LYS A 418 4.11 -9.42 18.68
N GLU A 419 3.28 -10.22 18.04
CA GLU A 419 2.19 -10.95 18.68
C GLU A 419 2.42 -12.45 18.52
N GLU A 420 1.96 -13.20 19.52
CA GLU A 420 2.05 -14.65 19.53
C GLU A 420 0.68 -15.29 19.35
N ASN A 421 0.65 -16.44 18.67
CA ASN A 421 -0.57 -17.22 18.44
C ASN A 421 -1.70 -16.39 17.80
N VAL A 422 -1.37 -15.61 16.78
CA VAL A 422 -2.32 -14.75 16.08
C VAL A 422 -3.30 -15.61 15.28
N PRO A 423 -4.62 -15.45 15.48
CA PRO A 423 -5.62 -16.16 14.70
C PRO A 423 -5.55 -15.72 13.24
N GLY A 424 -5.45 -16.69 12.34
CA GLY A 424 -5.47 -16.47 10.92
C GLY A 424 -6.69 -17.10 10.26
N LEU A 425 -7.07 -16.57 9.10
CA LEU A 425 -8.11 -17.16 8.27
C LEU A 425 -7.64 -17.38 6.83
N TYR A 426 -8.10 -18.48 6.25
CA TYR A 426 -7.99 -18.78 4.83
C TYR A 426 -9.40 -18.90 4.25
N ASP A 427 -9.69 -18.10 3.24
CA ASP A 427 -11.00 -18.05 2.58
C ASP A 427 -10.89 -18.14 1.04
N GLY A 428 -9.74 -18.64 0.56
CA GLY A 428 -9.40 -18.77 -0.86
C GLY A 428 -8.12 -18.01 -1.22
N PRO A 429 -7.86 -17.83 -2.52
CA PRO A 429 -6.67 -17.16 -3.01
C PRO A 429 -6.49 -15.74 -2.45
N PHE A 430 -5.24 -15.31 -2.39
CA PHE A 430 -4.87 -13.93 -2.11
C PHE A 430 -4.51 -13.24 -3.44
N PRO A 431 -5.47 -12.60 -4.13
CA PRO A 431 -5.27 -12.10 -5.50
C PRO A 431 -4.22 -10.98 -5.59
N TRP A 432 -3.88 -10.37 -4.45
CA TRP A 432 -2.99 -9.23 -4.36
C TRP A 432 -1.51 -9.58 -4.24
N GLU A 433 -1.14 -10.86 -4.17
CA GLU A 433 0.22 -11.33 -3.87
C GLU A 433 1.31 -10.67 -4.74
N TYR A 434 1.03 -10.47 -6.03
CA TYR A 434 1.94 -9.82 -7.00
C TYR A 434 1.28 -8.69 -7.79
N MET A 435 0.04 -8.31 -7.46
CA MET A 435 -0.78 -7.43 -8.29
C MET A 435 -0.12 -6.06 -8.52
N PHE A 436 0.56 -5.52 -7.49
CA PHE A 436 1.18 -4.20 -7.55
C PHE A 436 2.62 -4.21 -8.08
N GLY A 437 3.08 -5.31 -8.70
CA GLY A 437 4.46 -5.45 -9.19
C GLY A 437 5.50 -5.59 -8.08
N PHE A 438 5.07 -5.74 -6.83
CA PHE A 438 5.88 -6.14 -5.69
C PHE A 438 5.14 -7.19 -4.87
N TYR A 439 5.90 -7.93 -4.07
CA TYR A 439 5.41 -9.06 -3.29
C TYR A 439 4.66 -8.62 -2.04
N LEU A 440 3.47 -9.18 -1.84
CA LEU A 440 2.67 -9.08 -0.63
C LEU A 440 2.46 -10.48 -0.03
N ALA A 441 2.91 -10.68 1.20
CA ALA A 441 2.74 -11.97 1.87
C ALA A 441 1.31 -12.23 2.35
N GLY A 442 0.50 -11.17 2.46
CA GLY A 442 -0.84 -11.24 3.01
C GLY A 442 -1.29 -9.89 3.53
N MET A 443 -2.23 -9.93 4.46
CA MET A 443 -2.79 -8.80 5.17
C MET A 443 -2.80 -9.06 6.68
N VAL A 444 -2.59 -8.00 7.45
CA VAL A 444 -2.73 -7.94 8.91
C VAL A 444 -3.99 -7.14 9.23
N GLY A 445 -4.76 -7.58 10.22
CA GLY A 445 -6.10 -7.06 10.40
C GLY A 445 -6.62 -6.92 11.82
N HIS A 446 -7.95 -6.90 11.95
CA HIS A 446 -8.67 -6.42 13.13
C HIS A 446 -8.12 -6.98 14.45
N ASP A 447 -8.01 -8.29 14.59
CA ASP A 447 -7.64 -8.90 15.88
C ASP A 447 -6.17 -8.63 16.25
N PHE A 448 -5.30 -8.41 15.26
CA PHE A 448 -3.90 -8.03 15.52
C PHE A 448 -3.79 -6.59 16.03
N PHE A 449 -4.61 -5.69 15.50
CA PHE A 449 -4.59 -4.27 15.87
C PHE A 449 -5.36 -3.96 17.15
N LYS A 450 -6.30 -4.81 17.54
CA LYS A 450 -7.19 -4.64 18.69
C LYS A 450 -6.49 -4.30 20.03
N PRO A 451 -5.28 -4.79 20.34
CA PRO A 451 -4.57 -4.39 21.56
C PRO A 451 -4.05 -2.95 21.55
N TYR A 452 -4.04 -2.26 20.40
CA TYR A 452 -3.30 -1.02 20.19
C TYR A 452 -4.19 0.17 19.85
N ALA A 453 -3.75 1.38 20.19
CA ALA A 453 -4.22 2.58 19.50
C ALA A 453 -3.43 2.76 18.19
N VAL A 454 -4.08 2.56 17.04
CA VAL A 454 -3.45 2.61 15.72
C VAL A 454 -3.66 3.98 15.09
N THR A 455 -2.58 4.72 14.81
CA THR A 455 -2.66 6.03 14.16
C THR A 455 -2.06 6.02 12.76
N PHE A 456 -2.81 6.48 11.77
CA PHE A 456 -2.41 6.59 10.38
C PHE A 456 -1.99 8.02 10.03
N ASP A 457 -0.71 8.22 9.70
CA ASP A 457 -0.16 9.49 9.22
C ASP A 457 0.18 9.38 7.72
N PHE A 458 -0.79 9.72 6.88
CA PHE A 458 -0.62 9.74 5.43
C PHE A 458 0.30 10.86 4.93
N GLN A 459 0.60 11.87 5.74
CA GLN A 459 1.49 12.96 5.33
C GLN A 459 2.96 12.51 5.35
N ASN A 460 3.36 11.81 6.41
CA ASN A 460 4.71 11.28 6.54
C ASN A 460 4.83 9.79 6.18
N MET A 461 3.70 9.18 5.81
CA MET A 461 3.59 7.75 5.49
C MET A 461 4.09 6.87 6.64
N GLN A 462 3.50 7.07 7.82
CA GLN A 462 3.81 6.34 9.05
C GLN A 462 2.54 5.76 9.68
N ILE A 463 2.68 4.60 10.30
CA ILE A 463 1.68 4.03 11.22
C ILE A 463 2.29 4.02 12.61
N PHE A 464 1.56 4.53 13.59
CA PHE A 464 1.95 4.48 15.00
C PHE A 464 1.09 3.45 15.74
N LEU A 465 1.74 2.59 16.52
CA LEU A 465 1.10 1.61 17.41
C LEU A 465 1.50 1.96 18.84
N GLN A 466 0.51 2.14 19.71
CA GLN A 466 0.66 2.63 21.08
C GLN A 466 -0.12 1.77 22.07
#